data_AF-A0A0K0FEJ2-F1
#
_entry.id   AF-A0A0K0FEJ2-F1
#
_cell.length_a   1.000
_cell.length_b   1.000
_cell.length_c   1.000
_cell.angle_alpha   90.00
_cell.angle_beta   90.00
_cell.angle_gamma   90.00
#
_symmetry.space_group_name_H-M   'P 1'
#
loop_
_entity.id
_entity.type
_entity.pdbx_description
1 polymer ?
#
loop_
_entity_poly.entity_id
_entity_poly.type
_entity_poly.pdbx_seq_one_letter_code
_entity_poly.pdbx_strand_id
1 'polypeptide(L)'
;MIPEISHIEFDFGSIMHVDPLFGRNIGKPTYTYNRYTFQAEEEFQKIYDQMAYFSRNVVKFANGVYCRNKYTNNCQNGGFPRKYYRCVCPLHFGGLKCNTPKNSIDGCLPTKKYIAKYY
;
A
#
# COMPACT_ATOMS: atom_id res chain seq x y z
N MET A 1 12.73 -8.96 -19.74
CA MET A 1 12.60 -9.01 -18.27
C MET A 1 11.79 -7.80 -17.83
N ILE A 2 10.53 -8.00 -17.42
CA ILE A 2 9.60 -6.91 -17.06
C ILE A 2 10.00 -6.33 -15.70
N PRO A 3 10.00 -4.99 -15.49
CA PRO A 3 10.25 -4.37 -14.19
C PRO A 3 9.32 -4.89 -13.09
N GLU A 4 9.84 -5.23 -11.91
CA GLU A 4 9.03 -5.48 -10.69
C GLU A 4 8.11 -4.30 -10.31
N ILE A 5 8.33 -3.15 -10.96
CA ILE A 5 7.49 -1.95 -10.92
C ILE A 5 6.06 -2.26 -11.36
N SER A 6 5.82 -3.26 -12.22
CA SER A 6 4.47 -3.65 -12.67
C SER A 6 3.58 -4.29 -11.59
N HIS A 7 4.12 -4.58 -10.40
CA HIS A 7 3.39 -5.19 -9.27
C HIS A 7 3.31 -4.27 -8.05
N ILE A 8 3.39 -2.96 -8.26
CA ILE A 8 3.20 -1.95 -7.22
C ILE A 8 1.89 -1.23 -7.51
N GLU A 9 0.92 -1.41 -6.62
CA GLU A 9 -0.38 -0.75 -6.68
C GLU A 9 -0.27 0.73 -6.34
N PHE A 10 -1.26 1.50 -6.79
CA PHE A 10 -1.35 2.93 -6.43
C PHE A 10 -1.39 3.09 -4.91
N ASP A 11 -0.55 3.97 -4.39
CA ASP A 11 -0.31 4.11 -2.95
C ASP A 11 -0.85 5.44 -2.44
N PHE A 12 -2.10 5.42 -1.97
CA PHE A 12 -2.78 6.59 -1.39
C PHE A 12 -2.11 7.10 -0.11
N GLY A 13 -1.36 6.26 0.60
CA GLY A 13 -0.60 6.63 1.80
C GLY A 13 0.87 6.94 1.51
N SER A 14 1.24 7.16 0.25
CA SER A 14 2.60 7.53 -0.09
C SER A 14 2.93 8.94 0.38
N ILE A 15 4.13 9.14 0.94
CA ILE A 15 4.67 10.48 1.20
C ILE A 15 4.87 11.29 -0.10
N MET A 16 4.96 10.60 -1.24
CA MET A 16 5.06 11.22 -2.57
C MET A 16 3.68 11.58 -3.13
N HIS A 17 2.60 11.23 -2.43
CA HIS A 17 1.25 11.50 -2.89
C HIS A 17 0.85 12.93 -2.53
N VAL A 18 0.46 13.70 -3.54
CA VAL A 18 0.24 15.14 -3.41
C VAL A 18 -1.09 15.40 -2.72
N ASP A 19 -1.14 16.31 -1.75
CA ASP A 19 -2.39 16.72 -1.11
C ASP A 19 -3.43 17.19 -2.17
N PRO A 20 -4.69 16.69 -2.16
CA PRO A 20 -5.76 17.18 -3.04
C PRO A 20 -6.01 18.69 -3.00
N LEU A 21 -5.57 19.38 -1.95
CA LEU A 21 -5.68 20.82 -1.79
C LEU A 21 -4.47 21.58 -2.32
N PHE A 22 -3.40 20.88 -2.72
CA PHE A 22 -2.20 21.50 -3.28
C PHE A 22 -2.52 22.21 -4.60
N GLY A 23 -2.06 23.46 -4.72
CA GLY A 23 -2.24 24.28 -5.91
C GLY A 23 -3.68 24.73 -6.18
N ARG A 24 -4.63 24.50 -5.26
CA ARG A 24 -6.02 24.90 -5.50
C ARG A 24 -6.22 26.42 -5.45
N ASN A 25 -7.08 26.93 -6.33
CA ASN A 25 -7.68 28.26 -6.21
C ASN A 25 -9.10 28.13 -5.65
N ILE A 26 -9.26 28.54 -4.39
CA ILE A 26 -10.54 28.70 -3.66
C ILE A 26 -11.40 27.42 -3.55
N GLY A 27 -11.44 26.85 -2.34
CA GLY A 27 -12.52 25.98 -1.84
C GLY A 27 -12.62 24.56 -2.42
N LYS A 28 -12.23 24.31 -3.67
CA LYS A 28 -12.36 23.00 -4.32
C LYS A 28 -11.02 22.26 -4.38
N PRO A 29 -10.98 20.93 -4.17
CA PRO A 29 -9.77 20.16 -4.37
C PRO A 29 -9.37 20.13 -5.85
N THR A 30 -8.07 20.06 -6.12
CA THR A 30 -7.47 19.99 -7.46
C THR A 30 -7.76 18.65 -8.14
N TYR A 31 -7.96 17.59 -7.35
CA TYR A 31 -8.36 16.28 -7.85
C TYR A 31 -9.19 15.52 -6.80
N THR A 32 -9.99 14.56 -7.24
CA THR A 32 -10.78 13.67 -6.37
C THR A 32 -10.62 12.22 -6.81
N TYR A 33 -10.84 11.28 -5.90
CA TYR A 33 -10.78 9.85 -6.20
C TYR A 33 -12.08 9.38 -6.80
N ASN A 34 -11.97 8.51 -7.78
CA ASN A 34 -13.14 7.78 -8.26
C ASN A 34 -13.58 6.75 -7.20
N ARG A 35 -14.58 7.15 -6.41
CA ARG A 35 -15.16 6.39 -5.29
C ARG A 35 -15.67 5.01 -5.73
N TYR A 36 -16.15 4.88 -6.97
CA TYR A 36 -16.73 3.64 -7.49
C TYR A 36 -15.66 2.58 -7.79
N THR A 37 -14.47 2.99 -8.24
CA THR A 37 -13.36 2.05 -8.52
C THR A 37 -12.65 1.54 -7.27
N PHE A 38 -12.59 2.33 -6.20
CA PHE A 38 -11.76 1.98 -5.04
C PHE A 38 -12.54 1.42 -3.85
N GLN A 39 -13.89 1.40 -3.90
CA GLN A 39 -14.74 1.15 -2.71
C GLN A 39 -14.24 1.93 -1.47
N ALA A 40 -13.59 3.05 -1.73
CA ALA A 40 -12.92 3.83 -0.73
C ALA A 40 -14.01 4.56 0.05
N GLU A 41 -14.26 4.10 1.28
CA GLU A 41 -15.03 4.89 2.24
C GLU A 41 -14.38 6.28 2.37
N GLU A 42 -15.15 7.28 2.79
CA GLU A 42 -14.67 8.66 3.01
C GLU A 42 -13.41 8.71 3.91
N GLU A 43 -13.19 7.66 4.70
CA GLU A 43 -11.99 7.43 5.52
C GLU A 43 -10.68 7.41 4.70
N PHE A 44 -10.69 6.91 3.46
CA PHE A 44 -9.49 6.94 2.59
C PHE A 44 -9.15 8.34 2.09
N GLN A 45 -10.13 9.25 2.05
CA GLN A 45 -9.89 10.66 1.72
C GLN A 45 -9.16 11.40 2.84
N LYS A 46 -9.02 10.81 4.04
CA LYS A 46 -8.28 11.40 5.17
C LYS A 46 -6.83 10.88 5.29
N ILE A 47 -6.39 10.00 4.40
CA ILE A 47 -5.06 9.36 4.49
C ILE A 47 -3.92 10.28 4.04
N TYR A 48 -4.21 11.46 3.47
CA TYR A 48 -3.19 12.39 2.94
C TYR A 48 -2.27 13.00 4.00
N ASP A 49 -2.57 12.80 5.29
CA ASP A 49 -1.77 13.32 6.40
C ASP A 49 -0.96 12.21 7.10
N GLN A 50 0.05 11.68 6.41
CA GLN A 50 1.09 10.84 7.03
C GLN A 50 2.47 11.44 6.82
N MET A 51 2.66 12.65 7.33
CA MET A 51 3.97 13.24 7.60
C MET A 51 4.69 12.46 8.72
N ALA A 52 5.20 11.26 8.44
CA ALA A 52 6.30 10.67 9.24
C ALA A 52 7.03 9.46 8.63
N TYR A 53 6.43 8.65 7.74
CA TYR A 53 7.04 7.36 7.35
C TYR A 53 6.88 7.00 5.88
N PHE A 54 7.89 6.30 5.33
CA PHE A 54 7.78 5.68 4.03
C PHE A 54 6.78 4.52 4.07
N SER A 55 5.76 4.60 3.22
CA SER A 55 4.85 3.49 3.00
C SER A 55 5.62 2.25 2.50
N ARG A 56 4.99 1.09 2.68
CA ARG A 56 5.55 -0.17 2.21
C ARG A 56 5.77 -0.17 0.68
N ASN A 57 4.87 0.47 -0.08
CA ASN A 57 4.97 0.52 -1.54
C ASN A 57 6.12 1.42 -2.00
N VAL A 58 6.39 2.54 -1.32
CA VAL A 58 7.59 3.36 -1.59
C VAL A 58 8.87 2.59 -1.31
N VAL A 59 8.94 1.86 -0.19
CA VAL A 59 10.12 1.03 0.13
C VAL A 59 10.29 -0.09 -0.88
N LYS A 60 9.19 -0.75 -1.29
CA LYS A 60 9.20 -1.80 -2.32
C LYS A 60 9.67 -1.24 -3.67
N PHE A 61 9.19 -0.07 -4.06
CA PHE A 61 9.60 0.62 -5.29
C PHE A 61 11.10 0.93 -5.27
N ALA A 62 11.58 1.60 -4.22
CA ALA A 62 12.99 1.92 -4.06
C ALA A 62 13.86 0.65 -4.08
N ASN A 63 13.41 -0.43 -3.44
CA ASN A 63 14.11 -1.71 -3.48
C ASN A 63 14.19 -2.28 -4.92
N GLY A 64 13.06 -2.30 -5.64
CA GLY A 64 13.00 -2.78 -7.02
C GLY A 64 13.89 -1.97 -7.97
N VAL A 65 14.05 -0.66 -7.74
CA VAL A 65 14.92 0.19 -8.56
C VAL A 65 16.40 0.00 -8.20
N TYR A 66 16.76 0.01 -6.91
CA TYR A 66 18.16 0.12 -6.48
C TYR A 66 18.80 -1.20 -6.01
N CYS A 67 18.01 -2.24 -5.68
CA CYS A 67 18.50 -3.52 -5.16
C CYS A 67 18.33 -4.69 -6.13
N ARG A 68 17.81 -4.45 -7.34
CA ARG A 68 17.35 -5.46 -8.30
C ARG A 68 18.40 -6.51 -8.69
N ASN A 69 19.66 -6.11 -8.75
CA ASN A 69 20.77 -7.00 -9.17
C ASN A 69 21.51 -7.63 -7.99
N LYS A 70 21.09 -7.36 -6.74
CA LYS A 70 21.79 -7.84 -5.55
C LYS A 70 21.20 -9.13 -4.99
N TYR A 71 19.92 -9.41 -5.25
CA TYR A 71 19.20 -10.55 -4.66
C TYR A 71 18.17 -11.12 -5.64
N THR A 72 18.10 -12.44 -5.75
CA THR A 72 17.02 -13.13 -6.45
C THR A 72 15.70 -12.94 -5.70
N ASN A 73 14.68 -12.39 -6.35
CA ASN A 73 13.37 -12.21 -5.74
C ASN A 73 12.59 -13.53 -5.72
N ASN A 74 12.71 -14.25 -4.62
CA ASN A 74 11.93 -15.45 -4.31
C ASN A 74 10.80 -15.18 -3.31
N CYS A 75 10.43 -13.91 -3.12
CA CYS A 75 9.41 -13.49 -2.16
C CYS A 75 8.01 -13.65 -2.75
N GLN A 76 7.08 -14.16 -1.94
CA GLN A 76 5.69 -14.41 -2.32
C GLN A 76 4.75 -13.36 -1.71
N ASN A 77 3.47 -13.40 -2.11
CA ASN A 77 2.38 -12.62 -1.52
C ASN A 77 2.69 -11.11 -1.44
N GLY A 78 3.29 -10.55 -2.48
CA GLY A 78 3.65 -9.13 -2.55
C GLY A 78 4.84 -8.73 -1.68
N GLY A 79 5.62 -9.68 -1.14
CA GLY A 79 6.92 -9.47 -0.50
C GLY A 79 7.99 -8.96 -1.46
N PHE A 80 9.09 -8.44 -0.92
CA PHE A 80 10.26 -8.02 -1.70
C PHE A 80 11.57 -8.31 -0.94
N PRO A 81 12.69 -8.53 -1.65
CA PRO A 81 13.94 -8.95 -1.03
C PRO A 81 14.59 -7.80 -0.24
N ARG A 82 15.18 -8.12 0.91
CA ARG A 82 16.11 -7.24 1.65
C ARG A 82 17.46 -7.95 1.77
N LYS A 83 18.48 -7.19 2.17
CA LYS A 83 19.86 -7.67 2.41
C LYS A 83 19.84 -9.06 3.08
N TYR A 84 20.67 -9.97 2.57
CA TYR A 84 20.81 -11.37 3.04
C TYR A 84 19.64 -12.31 2.72
N TYR A 85 19.00 -12.18 1.55
CA TYR A 85 17.97 -13.12 1.05
C TYR A 85 16.73 -13.27 1.95
N ARG A 86 16.48 -12.30 2.84
CA ARG A 86 15.27 -12.28 3.67
C ARG A 86 14.22 -11.39 3.02
N CYS A 87 12.99 -11.87 2.93
CA CYS A 87 11.89 -11.11 2.39
C CYS A 87 11.29 -10.15 3.43
N VAL A 88 10.90 -8.94 2.98
CA VAL A 88 10.09 -8.00 3.75
C VAL A 88 8.63 -8.28 3.46
N CYS A 89 7.95 -8.88 4.44
CA CYS A 89 6.59 -9.37 4.28
C CYS A 89 5.53 -8.29 4.54
N PRO A 90 4.37 -8.36 3.85
CA PRO A 90 3.19 -7.58 4.22
C PRO A 90 2.71 -7.89 5.63
N LEU A 91 1.82 -7.05 6.15
CA LEU A 91 1.33 -7.12 7.54
C LEU A 91 0.86 -8.53 7.93
N HIS A 92 0.09 -9.19 7.05
CA HIS A 92 -0.55 -10.48 7.32
C HIS A 92 0.28 -11.72 6.94
N PHE A 93 1.50 -11.54 6.42
CA PHE A 93 2.34 -12.65 5.98
C PHE A 93 3.70 -12.64 6.69
N GLY A 94 4.30 -13.82 6.80
CA GLY A 94 5.57 -14.09 7.45
C GLY A 94 6.29 -15.30 6.83
N GLY A 95 7.32 -15.78 7.51
CA GLY A 95 8.25 -16.78 6.97
C GLY A 95 9.33 -16.16 6.09
N LEU A 96 10.37 -16.95 5.74
CA LEU A 96 11.53 -16.46 4.99
C LEU A 96 11.17 -15.90 3.61
N LYS A 97 10.10 -16.42 3.00
CA LYS A 97 9.62 -16.04 1.67
C LYS A 97 8.25 -15.37 1.68
N CYS A 98 7.72 -14.96 2.83
CA CYS A 98 6.36 -14.41 2.98
C CYS A 98 5.25 -15.38 2.54
N ASN A 99 5.51 -16.68 2.64
CA ASN A 99 4.64 -17.76 2.21
C ASN A 99 3.71 -18.26 3.32
N THR A 100 3.88 -17.78 4.55
CA THR A 100 3.10 -18.23 5.70
C THR A 100 2.19 -17.09 6.16
N PRO A 101 0.86 -17.28 6.26
CA PRO A 101 -0.02 -16.34 6.94
C PRO A 101 0.45 -16.18 8.40
N LYS A 102 0.50 -14.95 8.91
CA LYS A 102 0.75 -14.73 10.34
C LYS A 102 -0.49 -15.11 11.14
N ASN A 103 -0.26 -15.60 12.35
CA ASN A 103 -1.32 -15.79 13.33
C ASN A 103 -2.00 -14.44 13.58
N SER A 104 -3.34 -14.44 13.61
CA SER A 104 -4.09 -13.26 14.03
C SER A 104 -3.66 -12.88 15.44
N ILE A 105 -3.22 -11.63 15.59
CA ILE A 105 -2.66 -11.13 16.84
C ILE A 105 -3.77 -10.71 17.82
N ASP A 106 -5.02 -10.63 17.34
CA ASP A 106 -6.22 -10.25 18.09
C ASP A 106 -7.47 -11.01 17.57
N GLY A 107 -8.57 -10.96 18.32
CA GLY A 107 -9.89 -11.38 17.85
C GLY A 107 -10.30 -10.62 16.59
N CYS A 108 -11.05 -11.26 15.70
CA CYS A 108 -11.55 -10.62 14.47
C CYS A 108 -12.16 -9.25 14.80
N LEU A 109 -11.84 -8.23 13.98
CA LEU A 109 -12.50 -6.92 14.08
C LEU A 109 -14.03 -7.15 14.14
N PRO A 110 -14.77 -6.42 15.01
CA PRO A 110 -16.20 -6.59 15.11
C PRO A 110 -16.84 -6.38 13.73
N THR A 111 -17.63 -7.36 13.30
CA THR A 111 -18.34 -7.31 12.02
C THR A 111 -19.23 -6.07 11.97
N LYS A 112 -18.85 -5.06 11.17
CA LYS A 112 -19.73 -3.96 10.80
C LYS A 112 -20.67 -4.47 9.70
N LYS A 113 -21.99 -4.47 9.96
CA LYS A 113 -23.01 -4.73 8.93
C LYS A 113 -23.26 -3.44 8.16
N TYR A 114 -22.93 -3.44 6.88
CA TYR A 114 -23.26 -2.35 5.97
C TYR A 114 -24.59 -2.68 5.29
N ILE A 115 -25.61 -1.85 5.49
CA ILE A 115 -26.89 -1.97 4.78
C ILE A 115 -26.79 -1.08 3.55
N ALA A 116 -26.71 -1.68 2.36
CA ALA A 116 -26.83 -0.94 1.13
C ALA A 116 -28.25 -0.39 0.99
N LYS A 117 -28.41 0.94 0.98
CA LYS A 117 -29.65 1.59 0.57
C LYS A 117 -29.54 1.95 -0.90
N TYR A 118 -30.43 1.38 -1.70
CA TYR A 118 -30.63 1.81 -3.09
C TYR A 118 -31.59 2.99 -3.07
N TYR A 119 -31.20 4.10 -3.71
CA TYR A 119 -32.04 5.26 -3.99
C TYR A 119 -32.40 5.26 -5.47
#